data_AF-A0A2V8WLM1-F1
#
_entry.id   AF-A0A2V8WLM1-F1
#
_cell.length_a   1.000
_cell.length_b   1.000
_cell.length_c   1.000
_cell.angle_alpha   90.00
_cell.angle_beta   90.00
_cell.angle_gamma   90.00
#
_symmetry.space_group_name_H-M   'P 1'
#
loop_
_entity.id
_entity.type
_entity.pdbx_description
1 polymer ?
#
loop_
_entity_poly.entity_id
_entity_poly.type
_entity_poly.pdbx_seq_one_letter_code
_entity_poly.pdbx_strand_id
1 'polypeptide(L)' 'MRSVMLLISILLGLTPLAGIGWIIYTGTMTTVDGLFEILIMLSISGVFFLNVFWELRDQGLFGKGKAAEPAKPSSSSDEG' A
#
# COMPACT_ATOMS: atom_id res chain seq x y z
N MET A 1 -8.76 -8.72 -8.00
CA MET A 1 -7.51 -8.95 -7.22
C MET A 1 -6.93 -7.67 -6.63
N ARG A 2 -6.87 -6.54 -7.36
CA ARG A 2 -6.34 -5.24 -6.89
C ARG A 2 -6.88 -4.75 -5.53
N SER A 3 -8.20 -4.84 -5.29
CA SER A 3 -8.81 -4.40 -4.02
C SER A 3 -8.37 -5.22 -2.79
N VAL A 4 -8.02 -6.50 -2.97
CA VAL A 4 -7.52 -7.36 -1.89
C VAL A 4 -6.10 -6.94 -1.50
N MET A 5 -5.28 -6.58 -2.50
CA MET A 5 -3.92 -6.09 -2.28
C MET A 5 -3.92 -4.75 -1.53
N LEU A 6 -4.86 -3.85 -1.84
CA LEU A 6 -5.09 -2.62 -1.08
C LEU A 6 -5.43 -2.88 0.39
N LEU A 7 -6.42 -3.75 0.65
CA LEU A 7 -6.84 -4.09 2.01
C LEU A 7 -5.69 -4.68 2.83
N ILE A 8 -4.93 -5.60 2.22
CA ILE A 8 -3.75 -6.21 2.84
C ILE A 8 -2.70 -5.13 3.12
N SER A 9 -2.40 -4.24 2.18
CA SER A 9 -1.42 -3.17 2.34
C SER A 9 -1.82 -2.17 3.44
N ILE A 10 -3.11 -1.85 3.58
CA ILE A 10 -3.61 -1.01 4.68
C ILE A 10 -3.44 -1.72 6.04
N LEU A 11 -3.84 -2.99 6.14
CA LEU A 11 -3.69 -3.78 7.36
C LEU A 11 -2.21 -3.93 7.77
N LEU A 12 -1.34 -4.19 6.79
CA LEU A 12 0.10 -4.27 6.99
C LEU A 12 0.75 -2.93 7.31
N GLY A 13 0.19 -1.80 6.86
CA GLY A 13 0.65 -0.47 7.22
C GLY A 13 0.21 -0.03 8.62
N LEU A 14 -0.97 -0.47 9.08
CA LEU A 14 -1.50 -0.18 10.42
C LEU A 14 -0.84 -1.00 11.54
N THR A 15 -0.42 -2.23 11.23
CA THR A 15 0.30 -3.10 12.18
C THR A 15 1.54 -2.43 12.80
N PRO A 16 2.49 -1.87 12.01
CA PRO A 16 3.62 -1.14 12.56
C PRO A 16 3.23 0.17 13.25
N LEU A 17 2.12 0.83 12.86
CA LEU A 17 1.60 1.99 13.63
C LEU A 17 1.16 1.60 15.04
N ALA A 18 0.53 0.43 15.20
CA ALA A 18 0.18 -0.09 16.51
C ALA A 18 1.44 -0.38 17.35
N GLY A 19 2.51 -0.87 16.73
CA GLY A 19 3.82 -1.03 17.36
C GLY A 19 4.41 0.30 17.86
N ILE A 20 4.31 1.37 17.07
CA ILE A 20 4.70 2.72 17.51
C ILE A 20 3.88 3.17 18.74
N GLY A 21 2.57 2.91 18.75
CA GLY A 21 1.70 3.20 19.89
C GLY A 21 2.14 2.47 21.17
N TRP A 22 2.62 1.22 21.03
CA TRP A 22 3.19 0.46 22.13
C TRP A 22 4.49 1.08 22.66
N ILE A 23 5.40 1.51 21.77
CA ILE A 23 6.67 2.17 22.16
C ILE A 23 6.41 3.49 22.93
N ILE A 24 5.38 4.23 22.52
CA ILE A 24 4.94 5.43 23.24
C ILE A 24 4.43 5.06 24.63
N TYR A 25 3.61 4.02 24.74
CA TYR A 25 3.07 3.54 26.01
C TYR A 25 4.16 3.04 26.97
N THR A 26 5.19 2.34 26.46
CA THR A 26 6.33 1.87 27.27
C THR A 26 7.32 2.97 27.64
N GLY A 27 7.16 4.19 27.10
CA GLY A 27 8.01 5.33 27.41
C GLY A 27 9.42 5.24 26.83
N THR A 28 9.66 4.34 25.88
CA THR A 28 10.98 4.10 25.27
C THR A 28 11.24 4.97 24.04
N MET A 29 10.27 5.81 23.62
CA MET A 29 10.41 6.73 22.48
C MET A 29 11.65 7.64 22.52
N THR A 30 12.10 8.05 23.71
CA THR A 30 13.25 8.96 23.86
C THR A 30 14.60 8.24 23.91
N THR A 31 14.60 6.91 23.92
CA THR A 31 15.85 6.13 23.84
C THR A 31 16.27 6.02 22.38
N VAL A 32 17.57 5.90 22.12
CA VAL A 32 18.10 5.73 20.76
C VAL A 32 17.55 4.44 20.13
N ASP A 33 17.41 3.39 20.94
CA ASP A 33 16.86 2.09 20.55
C ASP A 33 15.38 2.21 20.13
N GLY A 34 14.54 2.84 20.96
CA GLY A 34 13.14 3.06 20.64
C GLY A 34 12.95 4.02 19.45
N LEU A 35 13.80 5.03 19.31
CA LEU A 35 13.76 5.92 18.15
C LEU A 35 14.11 5.17 16.85
N PHE A 36 15.10 4.28 16.88
CA PHE A 36 15.47 3.46 15.73
C PHE A 36 14.35 2.49 15.34
N GLU A 37 13.73 1.85 16.33
CA GLU A 37 12.58 0.98 16.13
C GLU A 37 11.40 1.72 15.51
N ILE A 38 11.07 2.92 16.02
CA ILE A 38 10.03 3.78 15.44
C ILE A 38 10.37 4.14 14.00
N LEU A 39 11.63 4.50 13.69
CA LEU A 39 12.04 4.85 12.32
C LEU A 39 11.88 3.67 11.35
N ILE A 40 12.23 2.44 11.78
CA ILE A 40 12.02 1.26 10.94
C ILE A 40 10.53 0.98 10.76
N MET A 41 9.74 0.98 11.83
CA MET A 41 8.29 0.76 11.76
C MET A 41 7.60 1.80 10.89
N LEU A 42 7.98 3.07 11.04
CA LEU A 42 7.46 4.16 10.22
C LEU A 42 7.88 4.03 8.76
N SER A 43 9.11 3.57 8.48
CA SER A 43 9.58 3.32 7.12
C SER A 43 8.78 2.21 6.44
N ILE A 44 8.60 1.07 7.12
CA ILE A 44 7.83 -0.07 6.60
C ILE A 44 6.36 0.34 6.39
N SER A 45 5.77 1.02 7.38
CA SER A 45 4.42 1.57 7.27
C SER A 45 4.29 2.53 6.09
N GLY A 46 5.27 3.43 5.92
CA GLY A 46 5.32 4.39 4.83
C GLY A 46 5.32 3.72 3.46
N VAL A 47 6.09 2.64 3.27
CA VAL A 47 6.10 1.87 2.01
C VAL A 47 4.71 1.27 1.73
N PHE A 48 4.05 0.67 2.72
CA PHE A 48 2.70 0.12 2.56
C PHE A 48 1.65 1.19 2.28
N PHE A 49 1.72 2.34 2.95
CA PHE A 49 0.81 3.46 2.68
C PHE A 49 1.07 4.12 1.33
N LEU A 50 2.33 4.21 0.90
CA LEU A 50 2.67 4.74 -0.43
C LEU A 50 2.16 3.82 -1.53
N ASN A 51 2.25 2.50 -1.33
CA ASN A 51 1.65 1.50 -2.21
C ASN A 51 0.12 1.68 -2.30
N VAL A 52 -0.56 1.92 -1.17
CA VAL A 52 -1.99 2.24 -1.14
C VAL A 52 -2.29 3.55 -1.87
N PHE A 53 -1.48 4.58 -1.67
CA PHE A 53 -1.65 5.88 -2.31
C PHE A 53 -1.52 5.80 -3.83
N TRP A 54 -0.53 5.07 -4.34
CA TRP A 54 -0.38 4.83 -5.78
C TRP A 54 -1.52 4.02 -6.36
N GLU A 55 -2.00 3.00 -5.65
CA GLU A 55 -3.11 2.20 -6.14
C GLU A 55 -4.45 2.95 -6.07
N LEU A 56 -4.69 3.79 -5.07
CA LEU A 56 -5.85 4.70 -5.05
C LEU A 56 -5.78 5.75 -6.16
N ARG A 57 -4.58 6.22 -6.51
CA ARG A 57 -4.36 7.10 -7.66
C ARG A 57 -4.67 6.37 -8.98
N ASP A 58 -4.17 5.14 -9.14
CA ASP A 58 -4.41 4.31 -10.33
C ASP A 58 -5.89 3.93 -10.49
N GLN A 59 -6.61 3.80 -9.37
CA GLN A 59 -8.06 3.57 -9.35
C GLN A 59 -8.90 4.82 -9.65
N GLY A 60 -8.26 5.95 -9.99
CA GLY A 60 -8.92 7.09 -10.62
C GLY A 60 -9.46 8.16 -9.67
N LEU A 61 -9.07 8.14 -8.38
CA LEU A 61 -9.49 9.20 -7.43
C LEU A 61 -8.96 10.60 -7.83
N PHE A 62 -7.91 10.67 -8.65
CA PHE A 62 -7.30 11.93 -9.14
C PHE A 62 -7.34 12.11 -10.66
N GLY A 63 -8.06 11.26 -11.40
CA GLY A 63 -8.09 11.38 -12.85
C GLY A 63 -9.01 10.36 -13.48
N LYS A 64 -10.08 10.84 -14.13
CA LYS A 64 -10.97 10.06 -14.96
C LYS A 64 -10.21 9.57 -16.20
N GLY A 65 -9.46 8.49 -16.05
CA GLY A 65 -8.73 7.81 -17.11
C GLY A 65 -9.21 6.38 -17.20
N LYS A 66 -10.29 6.18 -17.94
CA LYS A 66 -10.83 4.88 -18.34
C LYS A 66 -9.77 4.17 -19.19
N ALA A 67 -8.80 3.49 -18.60
CA ALA A 67 -7.88 2.62 -19.32
C ALA A 67 -8.57 1.26 -19.44
N ALA A 68 -8.97 0.97 -20.67
CA ALA A 68 -9.74 -0.18 -21.08
C ALA A 68 -9.13 -1.51 -20.62
N GLU A 69 -10.01 -2.37 -20.11
CA GLU A 69 -9.80 -3.82 -20.06
C GLU A 69 -9.51 -4.33 -21.50
N PRO A 70 -8.63 -5.33 -21.64
CA PRO A 70 -7.68 -5.45 -22.72
C PRO A 70 -8.38 -5.79 -24.03
N ALA A 71 -7.93 -5.17 -25.12
CA ALA A 71 -8.12 -5.77 -26.43
C ALA A 71 -7.44 -7.14 -26.38
N LYS A 72 -8.22 -8.21 -26.18
CA LYS A 72 -7.83 -9.56 -26.57
C LYS A 72 -7.19 -9.43 -27.96
N PRO A 73 -5.96 -9.93 -28.18
CA PRO A 73 -5.48 -10.05 -29.53
C PRO A 73 -6.47 -10.99 -30.23
N SER A 74 -7.30 -10.43 -31.12
CA SER A 74 -8.02 -11.23 -32.10
C SER A 74 -6.97 -11.77 -33.06
N SER A 75 -6.29 -12.83 -32.61
CA SER A 75 -5.54 -13.71 -33.48
C SER A 75 -6.57 -14.38 -34.38
N SER A 76 -6.51 -13.99 -35.66
CA SER A 76 -6.53 -14.89 -36.82
C SER A 76 -7.57 -16.02 -36.84
N SER A 77 -8.48 -15.98 -37.82
CA SER A 77 -8.47 -16.90 -38.97
C SER A 77 -9.88 -17.23 -39.49
N ASP A 78 -10.05 -16.90 -40.78
CA ASP A 78 -10.63 -17.69 -41.87
C ASP A 78 -12.13 -18.06 -42.00
N GLU A 79 -12.48 -18.08 -43.29
CA GLU A 79 -13.50 -18.85 -44.03
C GLU A 79 -14.98 -18.38 -44.08
N GLY A 80 -15.46 -18.23 -45.32
CA GLY A 80 -16.87 -18.10 -45.71
C GLY A 80 -17.09 -17.40 -47.05
#